data_AF-A0A9E3DV39-F1
#
_entry.id   AF-A0A9E3DV39-F1
#
_cell.length_a   1.000
_cell.length_b   1.000
_cell.length_c   1.000
_cell.angle_alpha   90.00
_cell.angle_beta   90.00
_cell.angle_gamma   90.00
#
_symmetry.space_group_name_H-M   'P 1'
#
loop_
_entity.id
_entity.type
_entity.pdbx_description
1 polymer ?
#
loop_
_entity_poly.entity_id
_entity_poly.type
_entity_poly.pdbx_seq_one_letter_code
_entity_poly.pdbx_strand_id
1 'polypeptide(L)' 'MSELTRRGFVKTSAGAAAGVGVLGALAADQAEAHEGGRSGPVVAYVKDARRGEVSVMSGDREVTVRDSGLAARIVRAAR' A
#
# COMPACT_ATOMS: atom_id res chain seq x y z
N MET A 1 16.36 -30.54 -5.23
CA MET A 1 15.08 -31.11 -4.77
C MET A 1 15.11 -31.16 -3.26
N SER A 2 14.34 -30.29 -2.61
CA SER A 2 13.68 -30.54 -1.32
C SER A 2 12.66 -29.43 -1.12
N GLU A 3 11.42 -29.86 -1.33
CA GLU A 3 10.17 -29.16 -1.26
C GLU A 3 9.96 -28.61 0.16
N LEU A 4 10.05 -27.30 0.34
CA LEU A 4 9.56 -26.63 1.55
C LEU A 4 8.03 -26.66 1.48
N THR A 5 7.50 -27.79 1.95
CA THR A 5 6.13 -28.22 1.85
C THR A 5 5.19 -27.20 2.48
N ARG A 6 4.22 -26.73 1.68
CA ARG A 6 3.10 -25.83 2.01
C ARG A 6 2.23 -26.28 3.21
N ARG A 7 2.52 -27.42 3.83
CA ARG A 7 1.79 -27.99 4.98
C ARG A 7 2.09 -27.32 6.32
N GLY A 8 3.16 -26.51 6.42
CA GLY A 8 3.44 -25.73 7.64
C GLY A 8 2.44 -24.60 7.91
N PHE A 9 1.77 -24.09 6.87
CA PHE A 9 0.86 -22.94 7.00
C PHE A 9 -0.59 -23.28 7.35
N VAL A 10 -0.97 -24.56 7.38
CA VAL A 10 -2.37 -24.98 7.63
C VAL A 10 -2.66 -25.22 9.12
N LYS A 11 -1.68 -25.10 10.03
CA LYS A 11 -1.85 -25.43 11.45
C LYS A 11 -1.92 -24.22 12.40
N THR A 12 -2.56 -23.13 11.98
CA THR A 12 -2.84 -21.97 12.86
C THR A 12 -4.31 -21.54 12.84
N SER A 13 -5.25 -22.46 12.59
CA SER A 13 -6.66 -22.22 12.87
C SER A 13 -7.02 -22.78 14.25
N ALA A 14 -6.70 -22.02 15.30
CA ALA A 14 -7.20 -22.25 16.64
C ALA A 14 -7.61 -20.92 17.27
N GLY A 15 -8.93 -20.69 17.34
CA GLY A 15 -9.53 -19.75 18.27
C GLY A 15 -10.15 -18.49 17.65
N ALA A 16 -11.47 -18.49 17.49
CA ALA A 16 -12.32 -17.34 17.84
C ALA A 16 -13.77 -17.81 17.98
N ALA A 17 -14.36 -17.51 19.13
CA ALA A 17 -15.65 -17.96 19.60
C ALA A 17 -16.83 -17.24 18.91
N ALA A 18 -18.01 -17.86 19.01
CA ALA A 18 -19.29 -17.36 18.56
C ALA A 18 -19.65 -15.96 19.09
N GLY A 19 -20.28 -15.14 18.25
CA GLY A 19 -20.88 -13.87 18.63
C GLY A 19 -21.76 -13.31 17.52
N VAL A 20 -23.06 -13.21 17.80
CA VAL A 20 -24.11 -12.68 16.92
C VAL A 20 -24.03 -11.14 16.82
N GLY A 21 -24.20 -10.59 15.62
CA GLY A 21 -25.01 -9.38 15.42
C GLY A 21 -24.36 -8.09 14.91
N VAL A 22 -25.14 -7.42 14.05
CA VAL A 22 -25.27 -5.97 13.77
C VAL A 22 -24.57 -5.41 12.52
N LEU A 23 -25.43 -5.00 11.59
CA LEU A 23 -25.19 -4.15 10.42
C LEU A 23 -24.64 -2.77 10.83
N GLY A 24 -23.63 -2.23 10.13
CA GLY A 24 -23.40 -0.78 10.15
C GLY A 24 -21.98 -0.27 9.84
N ALA A 25 -21.86 0.41 8.69
CA ALA A 25 -21.02 1.60 8.44
C ALA A 25 -19.49 1.46 8.24
N LEU A 26 -19.09 1.33 6.97
CA LEU A 26 -18.27 2.30 6.21
C LEU A 26 -17.01 2.90 6.88
N ALA A 27 -15.81 2.41 6.48
CA ALA A 27 -14.58 3.18 6.19
C ALA A 27 -13.42 2.18 6.08
N ALA A 28 -12.51 2.18 5.11
CA ALA A 28 -12.37 2.93 3.89
C ALA A 28 -11.44 2.06 3.01
N ASP A 29 -11.84 1.85 1.77
CA ASP A 29 -10.97 1.76 0.60
C ASP A 29 -9.50 1.40 0.87
N GLN A 30 -9.23 0.12 1.12
CA GLN A 30 -7.93 -0.44 0.74
C GLN A 30 -8.05 -0.79 -0.74
N ALA A 31 -8.07 0.25 -1.58
CA ALA A 31 -7.63 0.14 -2.95
C ALA A 31 -6.13 -0.15 -2.90
N GLU A 32 -5.82 -1.41 -2.58
CA GLU A 32 -4.57 -2.05 -2.94
C GLU A 32 -4.57 -2.08 -4.47
N ALA A 33 -4.18 -0.96 -5.08
CA ALA A 33 -3.80 -0.91 -6.46
C ALA A 33 -2.51 -1.72 -6.60
N HIS A 34 -2.64 -3.05 -6.57
CA HIS A 34 -1.70 -3.95 -7.21
C HIS A 34 -1.82 -3.71 -8.72
N GLU A 35 -1.35 -2.55 -9.19
CA GLU A 35 -1.03 -2.39 -10.60
C GLU A 35 0.14 -3.32 -10.90
N GLY A 36 -0.21 -4.48 -11.45
CA GLY A 36 0.71 -5.51 -11.84
C GLY A 36 1.90 -4.94 -12.61
N GLY A 37 3.08 -5.05 -11.99
CA GLY A 37 4.33 -5.36 -12.66
C GLY A 37 4.77 -4.44 -13.79
N ARG A 38 4.80 -3.12 -13.60
CA ARG A 38 5.85 -2.34 -14.30
C ARG A 38 7.15 -2.59 -13.54
N SER A 39 7.95 -3.54 -14.01
CA SER A 39 9.21 -3.98 -13.38
C SER A 39 10.37 -2.97 -13.50
N GLY A 40 10.05 -1.67 -13.62
CA GLY A 40 11.03 -0.60 -13.76
C GLY A 40 11.21 0.17 -12.45
N PRO A 41 12.34 0.86 -12.28
CA PRO A 41 12.51 1.75 -11.13
C PRO A 41 11.44 2.84 -11.15
N VAL A 42 10.83 3.07 -10.00
CA VAL A 42 9.91 4.19 -9.76
C VAL A 42 10.63 5.21 -8.92
N VAL A 43 10.65 6.46 -9.38
CA VAL A 43 11.19 7.61 -8.63
C VAL A 43 10.04 8.50 -8.23
N ALA A 44 9.90 8.75 -6.93
CA ALA A 44 8.95 9.71 -6.41
C ALA A 44 9.71 10.87 -5.77
N TYR A 45 9.35 12.10 -6.12
CA TYR A 45 9.88 13.30 -5.46
C TYR A 45 8.74 14.23 -5.08
N VAL A 46 8.91 14.92 -3.96
CA VAL A 46 7.94 15.90 -3.47
C VAL A 46 8.20 17.21 -4.20
N LYS A 47 7.26 17.62 -5.06
CA LYS A 47 7.33 18.89 -5.80
C LYS A 47 6.97 20.07 -4.91
N ASP A 48 5.91 19.93 -4.13
CA ASP A 48 5.48 20.92 -3.13
C ASP A 48 4.84 20.23 -1.93
N ALA A 49 5.55 20.21 -0.80
CA ALA A 49 5.08 19.59 0.44
C ALA A 49 3.88 20.32 1.06
N ARG A 50 3.74 21.63 0.85
CA ARG A 50 2.62 22.43 1.40
C ARG A 50 1.34 22.19 0.63
N ARG A 51 1.44 22.00 -0.70
CA ARG A 51 0.30 21.72 -1.57
C ARG A 51 -0.03 20.23 -1.67
N GLY A 52 0.86 19.39 -1.14
CA GLY A 52 0.75 17.92 -1.18
C GLY A 52 1.07 17.35 -2.56
N GLU A 53 1.88 18.03 -3.37
CA GLU A 53 2.18 17.60 -4.73
C GLU A 53 3.40 16.66 -4.74
N VAL A 54 3.19 15.43 -5.19
CA VAL A 54 4.21 14.39 -5.36
C VAL A 54 4.24 14.02 -6.83
N SER A 55 5.40 14.12 -7.46
CA SER A 55 5.57 13.62 -8.82
C SER A 55 6.15 12.20 -8.77
N VAL A 56 5.51 11.29 -9.51
CA VAL A 56 5.91 9.90 -9.62
C VAL A 56 6.29 9.64 -11.07
N MET A 57 7.54 9.22 -11.27
CA MET A 57 8.11 8.90 -12.56
C MET A 57 8.36 7.39 -12.66
N SER A 58 7.88 6.79 -13.75
CA SER A 58 8.06 5.37 -14.07
C SER A 58 8.37 5.22 -15.56
N GLY A 59 9.64 4.95 -15.88
CA GLY A 59 10.11 5.00 -17.27
C GLY A 59 9.93 6.42 -17.83
N ASP A 60 9.23 6.54 -18.95
CA ASP A 60 9.01 7.82 -19.63
C ASP A 60 7.70 8.52 -19.19
N ARG A 61 6.97 7.92 -18.24
CA ARG A 61 5.71 8.48 -17.74
C ARG A 61 5.95 9.21 -16.44
N GLU A 62 5.52 10.47 -16.39
CA GLU A 62 5.43 11.26 -15.17
C GLU A 62 3.97 11.54 -14.83
N VAL A 63 3.62 11.37 -13.55
CA VAL A 63 2.28 11.67 -13.03
C VAL A 63 2.43 12.48 -11.75
N THR A 64 1.79 13.64 -11.70
CA THR A 64 1.67 14.42 -10.45
C THR A 64 0.43 13.96 -9.68
N VAL A 65 0.65 13.44 -8.48
CA VAL A 65 -0.39 13.06 -7.53
C VAL A 65 -0.46 14.14 -6.45
N ARG A 66 -1.68 14.48 -6.04
CA ARG A 66 -1.91 15.43 -4.94
C ARG A 66 -2.38 14.69 -3.70
N ASP A 67 -1.44 14.42 -2.79
CA ASP A 67 -1.64 13.77 -1.51
C ASP A 67 -0.71 14.40 -0.46
N SER A 68 -1.30 15.14 0.48
CA SER A 68 -0.57 15.79 1.57
C SER A 68 -0.04 14.80 2.60
N GLY A 69 -0.70 13.66 2.80
CA GLY A 69 -0.25 12.60 3.70
C GLY A 69 0.99 11.89 3.17
N LEU A 70 0.98 11.53 1.89
CA LEU A 70 2.14 10.95 1.21
C LEU A 70 3.33 11.91 1.21
N ALA A 71 3.10 13.18 0.83
CA ALA A 71 4.15 14.20 0.83
C ALA A 71 4.78 14.36 2.23
N ALA A 72 3.96 14.41 3.29
CA ALA A 72 4.45 14.54 4.66
C ALA A 72 5.29 13.32 5.10
N ARG A 73 4.90 12.09 4.70
CA ARG A 73 5.66 10.88 5.00
C ARG A 73 7.03 10.88 4.33
N ILE A 74 7.10 11.26 3.05
CA ILE A 74 8.37 11.33 2.30
C ILE A 74 9.27 12.41 2.90
N VAL A 75 8.76 13.62 3.17
CA VAL A 75 9.54 14.70 3.79
C VAL A 75 10.06 14.31 5.17
N ARG A 76 9.26 13.59 5.96
CA ARG A 76 9.67 13.10 7.28
C ARG A 76 10.79 12.07 7.19
N ALA A 77 10.75 11.18 6.18
CA ALA A 77 11.79 10.19 5.96
C ALA A 77 13.11 10.79 5.44
N ALA A 78 13.06 11.99 4.86
CA ALA A 78 14.23 12.72 4.37
C ALA A 78 14.94 13.58 5.43
N ARG A 79 14.45 13.61 6.67
CA ARG A 79 15.10 14.27 7.82
C ARG A 79 15.86 13.26 8.65
#